data_AF-A0A9D5YK53-F1
#
_entry.id   AF-A0A9D5YK53-F1
#
_cell.length_a   1.000
_cell.length_b   1.000
_cell.length_c   1.000
_cell.angle_alpha   90.00
_cell.angle_beta   90.00
_cell.angle_gamma   90.00
#
_symmetry.space_group_name_H-M   'P 1'
#
loop_
_entity.id
_entity.type
_entity.pdbx_description
1 polymer ?
#
loop_
_entity_poly.entity_id
_entity_poly.type
_entity_poly.pdbx_seq_one_letter_code
_entity_poly.pdbx_strand_id
1 'polypeptide(L)'
;MKLSIESYGLVERFGEYKAVDLAKEAGFDAIDYSFYWGNEKEEVLGASYIEHAVELRKHLDKAGIECNQAHAPFTIRYGCKFDLTDQKYLWLIHAIEAAALLGAKNIIVHAITVPAGVDFEEYNVRYYKSLIPYCEKFGVRVAVENLFAKDPETKRIIGKIGSPEELNRIVAKIDSPWIVACVDVGHAMLTGYPPEEFIRGVSAPILKALHIHD
;
A
#
# COMPACT_ATOMS: atom_id res chain seq x y z
N MET A 1 -0.72 3.58 -21.13
CA MET A 1 -1.03 2.96 -19.82
C MET A 1 0.10 1.99 -19.54
N LYS A 2 0.68 2.00 -18.34
CA LYS A 2 1.72 1.03 -17.95
C LYS A 2 1.05 -0.20 -17.36
N LEU A 3 1.48 -1.38 -17.75
CA LEU A 3 1.04 -2.63 -17.13
C LEU A 3 1.99 -2.95 -15.96
N SER A 4 1.43 -3.08 -14.76
CA SER A 4 2.16 -3.35 -13.53
C SER A 4 1.79 -4.71 -12.96
N ILE A 5 2.74 -5.40 -12.34
CA ILE A 5 2.52 -6.65 -11.61
C ILE A 5 2.95 -6.49 -10.14
N GLU A 6 2.18 -7.08 -9.22
CA GLU A 6 2.58 -7.23 -7.83
C GLU A 6 3.83 -8.11 -7.70
N SER A 7 4.84 -7.64 -6.96
CA SER A 7 6.12 -8.33 -6.87
C SER A 7 6.09 -9.54 -5.92
N TYR A 8 5.19 -9.57 -4.93
CA TYR A 8 5.20 -10.53 -3.82
C TYR A 8 5.42 -11.99 -4.27
N GLY A 9 4.55 -12.53 -5.12
CA GLY A 9 4.60 -13.95 -5.51
C GLY A 9 5.86 -14.32 -6.31
N LEU A 10 6.43 -13.39 -7.09
CA LEU A 10 7.67 -13.60 -7.81
C LEU A 10 8.89 -13.52 -6.87
N VAL A 11 8.90 -12.52 -5.98
CA VAL A 11 9.98 -12.31 -5.02
C VAL A 11 10.10 -13.50 -4.06
N GLU A 12 8.99 -13.97 -3.51
CA GLU A 12 8.96 -15.11 -2.58
C GLU A 12 9.52 -16.39 -3.22
N ARG A 13 9.28 -16.58 -4.52
CA ARG A 13 9.65 -17.82 -5.22
C ARG A 13 11.02 -17.79 -5.87
N PHE A 14 11.47 -16.63 -6.35
CA PHE A 14 12.66 -16.52 -7.19
C PHE A 14 13.68 -15.50 -6.69
N GLY A 15 13.35 -14.72 -5.65
CA GLY A 15 14.15 -13.58 -5.20
C GLY A 15 13.94 -12.34 -6.07
N GLU A 16 14.32 -11.18 -5.54
CA GLU A 16 13.96 -9.87 -6.10
C GLU A 16 14.52 -9.61 -7.50
N TYR A 17 15.82 -9.86 -7.71
CA TYR A 17 16.46 -9.62 -9.00
C TYR A 17 15.84 -10.48 -10.11
N LYS A 18 15.59 -11.76 -9.83
CA LYS A 18 14.98 -12.66 -10.81
C LYS A 18 13.50 -12.33 -11.01
N ALA A 19 12.79 -11.85 -9.99
CA ALA A 19 11.41 -11.38 -10.12
C ALA A 19 11.31 -10.22 -11.11
N VAL A 20 12.23 -9.25 -11.06
CA VAL A 20 12.30 -8.13 -12.03
C VAL A 20 12.53 -8.64 -13.44
N ASP A 21 13.48 -9.56 -13.62
CA ASP A 21 13.78 -10.13 -14.94
C ASP A 21 12.55 -10.87 -15.50
N LEU A 22 11.87 -11.68 -14.68
CA LEU A 22 10.66 -12.40 -15.06
C LEU A 22 9.50 -11.47 -15.40
N ALA A 23 9.32 -10.37 -14.65
CA ALA A 23 8.31 -9.37 -14.97
C ALA A 23 8.58 -8.75 -16.36
N LYS A 24 9.84 -8.46 -16.68
CA LYS A 24 10.23 -7.96 -18.00
C LYS A 24 10.00 -8.99 -19.12
N GLU A 25 10.45 -10.22 -18.90
CA GLU A 25 10.25 -11.35 -19.83
C GLU A 25 8.77 -11.60 -20.11
N ALA A 26 7.91 -11.43 -19.10
CA ALA A 26 6.46 -11.56 -19.22
C ALA A 26 5.76 -10.36 -19.89
N GLY A 27 6.49 -9.27 -20.17
CA GLY A 27 5.98 -8.10 -20.89
C GLY A 27 5.35 -7.02 -20.01
N PHE A 28 5.63 -7.00 -18.71
CA PHE A 28 5.24 -5.88 -17.83
C PHE A 28 6.13 -4.65 -18.07
N ASP A 29 5.56 -3.47 -17.85
CA ASP A 29 6.27 -2.19 -17.90
C ASP A 29 6.81 -1.78 -16.54
N ALA A 30 6.15 -2.26 -15.47
CA ALA A 30 6.39 -1.81 -14.12
C ALA A 30 6.08 -2.90 -13.08
N ILE A 31 6.51 -2.66 -11.85
CA ILE A 31 6.17 -3.47 -10.68
C ILE A 31 5.50 -2.63 -9.59
N ASP A 32 4.58 -3.27 -8.90
CA ASP A 32 4.10 -2.88 -7.58
C ASP A 32 4.92 -3.64 -6.54
N TYR A 33 5.82 -2.95 -5.87
CA TYR A 33 6.80 -3.60 -5.00
C TYR A 33 6.26 -3.82 -3.57
N SER A 34 6.14 -5.08 -3.16
CA SER A 34 5.32 -5.51 -2.01
C SER A 34 6.08 -5.76 -0.71
N PHE A 35 6.30 -4.80 0.19
CA PHE A 35 7.13 -4.96 1.41
C PHE A 35 6.62 -5.95 2.50
N TYR A 36 5.96 -7.05 2.14
CA TYR A 36 5.45 -8.10 3.03
C TYR A 36 5.84 -9.52 2.58
N TRP A 37 6.93 -9.68 1.81
CA TRP A 37 7.55 -10.99 1.64
C TRP A 37 8.47 -11.33 2.83
N GLY A 38 8.66 -12.62 3.09
CA GLY A 38 9.50 -13.09 4.20
C GLY A 38 8.77 -13.14 5.55
N ASN A 39 9.48 -12.89 6.65
CA ASN A 39 8.98 -13.08 8.02
C ASN A 39 8.45 -11.75 8.59
N GLU A 40 7.19 -11.70 9.00
CA GLU A 40 6.57 -10.50 9.63
C GLU A 40 7.27 -10.00 10.91
N LYS A 41 8.17 -10.81 11.50
CA LYS A 41 8.99 -10.44 12.67
C LYS A 41 10.29 -9.73 12.30
N GLU A 42 10.59 -9.59 11.03
CA GLU A 42 11.83 -8.99 10.54
C GLU A 42 11.51 -7.88 9.53
N GLU A 43 12.40 -6.91 9.45
CA GLU A 43 12.32 -5.90 8.41
C GLU A 43 12.67 -6.52 7.06
N VAL A 44 11.80 -6.35 6.09
CA VAL A 44 11.89 -7.03 4.79
C VAL A 44 13.20 -6.74 4.04
N LEU A 45 13.71 -5.51 4.11
CA LEU A 45 14.98 -5.11 3.49
C LEU A 45 16.17 -5.15 4.46
N GLY A 46 15.93 -5.49 5.72
CA GLY A 46 16.95 -5.53 6.77
C GLY A 46 17.57 -4.16 7.11
N ALA A 47 18.64 -4.19 7.91
CA ALA A 47 19.27 -2.98 8.45
C ALA A 47 19.94 -2.06 7.41
N SER A 48 20.16 -2.56 6.18
CA SER A 48 20.79 -1.83 5.06
C SER A 48 19.77 -1.54 3.94
N TYR A 49 18.53 -1.26 4.32
CA TYR A 49 17.42 -1.09 3.38
C TYR A 49 17.66 0.01 2.34
N ILE A 50 18.41 1.07 2.67
CA ILE A 50 18.72 2.17 1.75
C ILE A 50 19.64 1.67 0.65
N GLU A 51 20.78 1.05 1.00
CA GLU A 51 21.70 0.49 0.02
C GLU A 51 21.00 -0.56 -0.84
N HIS A 52 20.19 -1.41 -0.22
CA HIS A 52 19.40 -2.43 -0.92
C HIS A 52 18.43 -1.81 -1.93
N ALA A 53 17.64 -0.81 -1.53
CA ALA A 53 16.68 -0.14 -2.41
C ALA A 53 17.39 0.56 -3.59
N VAL A 54 18.55 1.17 -3.34
CA VAL A 54 19.37 1.81 -4.40
C VAL A 54 19.91 0.78 -5.40
N GLU A 55 20.42 -0.37 -4.94
CA GLU A 55 20.89 -1.43 -5.84
C GLU A 55 19.74 -2.07 -6.63
N LEU A 56 18.60 -2.32 -5.99
CA LEU A 56 17.42 -2.82 -6.68
C LEU A 56 16.90 -1.81 -7.72
N ARG A 57 16.93 -0.51 -7.42
CA ARG A 57 16.60 0.54 -8.40
C ARG A 57 17.49 0.48 -9.64
N LYS A 58 18.80 0.29 -9.47
CA LYS A 58 19.73 0.13 -10.61
C LYS A 58 19.38 -1.08 -11.47
N HIS A 59 18.95 -2.18 -10.85
CA HIS A 59 18.53 -3.38 -11.57
C HIS A 59 17.23 -3.15 -12.36
N LEU A 60 16.24 -2.51 -11.72
CA LEU A 60 15.00 -2.07 -12.38
C LEU A 60 15.30 -1.21 -13.62
N ASP A 61 16.17 -0.20 -13.47
CA ASP A 61 16.60 0.68 -14.55
C ASP A 61 17.27 -0.08 -15.70
N LYS A 62 18.16 -1.02 -15.38
CA LYS A 62 18.84 -1.86 -16.37
C LYS A 62 17.88 -2.78 -17.12
N ALA A 63 16.88 -3.33 -16.43
CA ALA A 63 15.84 -4.17 -17.02
C ALA A 63 14.81 -3.37 -17.83
N GLY A 64 14.77 -2.04 -17.66
CA GLY A 64 13.73 -1.20 -18.24
C GLY A 64 12.35 -1.51 -17.66
N ILE A 65 12.30 -1.70 -16.34
CA ILE A 65 11.10 -1.87 -15.52
C ILE A 65 11.05 -0.71 -14.52
N GLU A 66 9.89 -0.07 -14.39
CA GLU A 66 9.69 0.95 -13.36
C GLU A 66 9.12 0.36 -12.07
N CYS A 67 9.46 0.94 -10.92
CA CYS A 67 8.62 0.81 -9.73
C CYS A 67 7.65 1.98 -9.73
N ASN A 68 6.41 1.78 -10.19
CA ASN A 68 5.40 2.84 -10.30
C ASN A 68 4.65 3.06 -8.99
N GLN A 69 4.47 1.98 -8.23
CA GLN A 69 3.83 1.97 -6.92
C GLN A 69 4.48 0.89 -6.04
N ALA A 70 4.13 0.91 -4.76
CA ALA A 70 4.57 -0.09 -3.81
C ALA A 70 3.46 -0.40 -2.81
N HIS A 71 3.61 -1.48 -2.07
CA HIS A 71 2.68 -1.85 -1.02
C HIS A 71 3.40 -2.03 0.31
N ALA A 72 2.95 -1.32 1.34
CA ALA A 72 3.57 -1.32 2.66
C ALA A 72 3.46 -2.67 3.39
N PRO A 73 4.34 -2.94 4.38
CA PRO A 73 4.24 -4.13 5.22
C PRO A 73 2.92 -4.14 6.01
N PHE A 74 2.34 -5.33 6.18
CA PHE A 74 1.21 -5.55 7.08
C PHE A 74 1.64 -5.65 8.54
N THR A 75 2.54 -4.82 9.07
CA THR A 75 3.07 -4.99 10.44
C THR A 75 2.33 -4.16 11.49
N ILE A 76 1.83 -2.97 11.12
CA ILE A 76 1.12 -2.07 12.03
C ILE A 76 -0.21 -2.66 12.48
N ARG A 77 -0.50 -2.56 13.78
CA ARG A 77 -1.73 -3.05 14.42
C ARG A 77 -2.28 -2.00 15.38
N TYR A 78 -3.52 -2.19 15.81
CA TYR A 78 -4.10 -1.39 16.88
C TYR A 78 -3.21 -1.46 18.14
N GLY A 79 -3.00 -0.31 18.78
CA GLY A 79 -2.15 -0.17 19.96
C GLY A 79 -0.67 0.12 19.68
N CYS A 80 -0.19 -0.01 18.43
CA CYS A 80 1.12 0.53 18.05
C CYS A 80 1.18 2.04 18.27
N LYS A 81 2.35 2.55 18.66
CA LYS A 81 2.56 4.01 18.71
C LYS A 81 2.88 4.52 17.30
N PHE A 82 2.43 5.74 17.00
CA PHE A 82 2.66 6.39 15.71
C PHE A 82 3.86 7.32 15.77
N ASP A 83 4.98 6.76 16.23
CA ASP A 83 6.26 7.45 16.35
C ASP A 83 7.41 6.44 16.18
N LEU A 84 8.62 6.95 15.98
CA LEU A 84 9.80 6.12 15.68
C LEU A 84 10.27 5.25 16.85
N THR A 85 9.66 5.34 18.04
CA THR A 85 9.96 4.45 19.17
C THR A 85 9.25 3.11 19.06
N ASP A 86 8.19 3.02 18.25
CA ASP A 86 7.55 1.75 17.89
C ASP A 86 8.27 1.13 16.69
N GLN A 87 8.81 -0.07 16.89
CA GLN A 87 9.60 -0.76 15.87
C GLN A 87 8.82 -1.02 14.58
N LYS A 88 7.52 -1.33 14.67
CA LYS A 88 6.70 -1.61 13.49
C LYS A 88 6.43 -0.32 12.72
N TYR A 89 6.20 0.77 13.44
CA TYR A 89 6.08 2.11 12.84
C TYR A 89 7.37 2.52 12.14
N LEU A 90 8.53 2.29 12.77
CA LEU A 90 9.82 2.53 12.14
C LEU A 90 9.97 1.74 10.82
N TRP A 91 9.64 0.45 10.79
CA TRP A 91 9.70 -0.35 9.56
C TRP A 91 8.75 0.14 8.47
N LEU A 92 7.56 0.63 8.84
CA LEU A 92 6.69 1.29 7.87
C LEU A 92 7.36 2.54 7.29
N ILE A 93 8.00 3.38 8.11
CA ILE A 93 8.71 4.56 7.61
C ILE A 93 9.86 4.17 6.68
N HIS A 94 10.62 3.12 7.00
CA HIS A 94 11.66 2.58 6.12
C HIS A 94 11.08 2.08 4.79
N ALA A 95 9.94 1.40 4.79
CA ALA A 95 9.27 0.98 3.56
C ALA A 95 8.80 2.18 2.71
N ILE A 96 8.31 3.26 3.34
CA ILE A 96 7.95 4.50 2.63
C ILE A 96 9.19 5.14 1.98
N GLU A 97 10.31 5.22 2.71
CA GLU A 97 11.58 5.75 2.17
C GLU A 97 12.14 4.87 1.05
N ALA A 98 12.15 3.55 1.24
CA ALA A 98 12.58 2.59 0.23
C ALA A 98 11.71 2.65 -1.02
N ALA A 99 10.40 2.78 -0.89
CA ALA A 99 9.49 2.95 -2.04
C ALA A 99 9.86 4.19 -2.86
N ALA A 100 10.16 5.31 -2.19
CA ALA A 100 10.62 6.53 -2.86
C ALA A 100 11.96 6.32 -3.59
N LEU A 101 12.92 5.62 -2.96
CA LEU A 101 14.22 5.28 -3.56
C LEU A 101 14.09 4.36 -4.78
N LEU A 102 13.16 3.41 -4.74
CA LEU A 102 12.81 2.55 -5.88
C LEU A 102 12.11 3.33 -7.00
N GLY A 103 11.61 4.54 -6.71
CA GLY A 103 11.00 5.46 -7.66
C GLY A 103 9.47 5.47 -7.66
N ALA A 104 8.84 4.75 -6.73
CA ALA A 104 7.38 4.72 -6.59
C ALA A 104 6.82 6.11 -6.31
N LYS A 105 5.62 6.40 -6.86
CA LYS A 105 4.91 7.66 -6.57
C LYS A 105 3.87 7.52 -5.48
N ASN A 106 3.38 6.30 -5.28
CA ASN A 106 2.43 5.97 -4.23
C ASN A 106 2.89 4.69 -3.54
N ILE A 107 2.66 4.61 -2.23
CA ILE A 107 2.75 3.38 -1.45
C ILE A 107 1.39 3.12 -0.79
N ILE A 108 0.83 1.92 -1.01
CA ILE A 108 -0.45 1.52 -0.43
C ILE A 108 -0.22 1.18 1.05
N VAL A 109 -1.02 1.76 1.93
CA VAL A 109 -0.97 1.50 3.37
C VAL A 109 -2.37 1.20 3.87
N HIS A 110 -2.56 -0.02 4.37
CA HIS A 110 -3.86 -0.46 4.88
C HIS A 110 -4.28 0.31 6.12
N ALA A 111 -5.59 0.56 6.23
CA ALA A 111 -6.19 1.06 7.45
C ALA A 111 -6.07 0.03 8.58
N ILE A 112 -5.82 0.50 9.79
CA ILE A 112 -5.70 -0.32 10.98
C ILE A 112 -7.09 -0.76 11.41
N THR A 113 -7.24 -2.07 11.60
CA THR A 113 -8.45 -2.64 12.21
C THR A 113 -8.48 -2.27 13.70
N VAL A 114 -9.58 -1.70 14.16
CA VAL A 114 -9.78 -1.31 15.56
C VAL A 114 -10.80 -2.23 16.25
N PRO A 115 -10.74 -2.40 17.58
CA PRO A 115 -11.74 -3.18 18.31
C PRO A 115 -13.09 -2.46 18.38
N ALA A 116 -14.15 -3.21 18.71
CA ALA A 116 -15.48 -2.64 18.93
C ALA A 116 -15.45 -1.54 20.01
N GLY A 117 -16.19 -0.46 19.76
CA GLY A 117 -16.23 0.70 20.65
C GLY A 117 -15.13 1.75 20.40
N VAL A 118 -14.18 1.48 19.50
CA VAL A 118 -13.23 2.50 19.00
C VAL A 118 -13.74 3.04 17.67
N ASP A 119 -13.71 4.37 17.52
CA ASP A 119 -14.01 5.00 16.24
C ASP A 119 -12.91 4.66 15.22
N PHE A 120 -13.27 3.82 14.24
CA PHE A 120 -12.38 3.35 13.18
C PHE A 120 -11.84 4.51 12.34
N GLU A 121 -12.70 5.48 12.00
CA GLU A 121 -12.34 6.56 11.10
C GLU A 121 -11.44 7.58 11.81
N GLU A 122 -11.77 7.97 13.03
CA GLU A 122 -10.94 8.89 13.82
C GLU A 122 -9.54 8.29 14.08
N TYR A 123 -9.49 7.01 14.45
CA TYR A 123 -8.22 6.32 14.70
C TYR A 123 -7.33 6.29 13.45
N ASN A 124 -7.92 5.97 12.28
CA ASN A 124 -7.19 5.90 11.02
C ASN A 124 -6.84 7.28 10.47
N VAL A 125 -7.68 8.30 10.64
CA VAL A 125 -7.32 9.68 10.29
C VAL A 125 -6.07 10.12 11.07
N ARG A 126 -6.00 9.84 12.37
CA ARG A 126 -4.80 10.12 13.18
C ARG A 126 -3.57 9.35 12.68
N TYR A 127 -3.74 8.07 12.35
CA TYR A 127 -2.68 7.22 11.81
C TYR A 127 -2.15 7.76 10.47
N TYR A 128 -3.00 8.01 9.49
CA TYR A 128 -2.53 8.54 8.20
C TYR A 128 -1.92 9.94 8.34
N LYS A 129 -2.44 10.79 9.23
CA LYS A 129 -1.85 12.11 9.50
C LYS A 129 -0.42 12.02 10.06
N SER A 130 -0.10 10.98 10.84
CA SER A 130 1.26 10.80 11.36
C SER A 130 2.28 10.45 10.27
N LEU A 131 1.82 9.94 9.11
CA LEU A 131 2.67 9.58 7.97
C LEU A 131 3.01 10.78 7.08
N ILE A 132 2.23 11.88 7.14
CA ILE A 132 2.38 13.04 6.25
C ILE A 132 3.80 13.64 6.25
N PRO A 133 4.47 13.87 7.41
CA PRO A 133 5.82 14.44 7.40
C PRO A 133 6.84 13.58 6.66
N TYR A 134 6.66 12.26 6.65
CA TYR A 134 7.52 11.32 5.93
C TYR A 134 7.20 11.29 4.45
N CYS A 135 5.92 11.37 4.07
CA CYS A 135 5.50 11.53 2.68
C CYS A 135 6.12 12.79 2.06
N GLU A 136 6.07 13.92 2.78
CA GLU A 136 6.70 15.19 2.40
C GLU A 136 8.21 15.07 2.25
N LYS A 137 8.87 14.46 3.24
CA LYS A 137 10.31 14.29 3.27
C LYS A 137 10.81 13.45 2.09
N PHE A 138 10.12 12.36 1.76
CA PHE A 138 10.59 11.39 0.76
C PHE A 138 9.99 11.61 -0.63
N GLY A 139 8.96 12.44 -0.76
CA GLY A 139 8.34 12.74 -2.05
C GLY A 139 7.47 11.60 -2.60
N VAL A 140 6.88 10.80 -1.71
CA VAL A 140 5.98 9.67 -2.05
C VAL A 140 4.64 9.86 -1.35
N ARG A 141 3.54 9.48 -1.99
CA ARG A 141 2.19 9.56 -1.41
C ARG A 141 1.83 8.26 -0.73
N VAL A 142 1.06 8.32 0.35
CA VAL A 142 0.41 7.13 0.91
C VAL A 142 -0.99 7.01 0.32
N ALA A 143 -1.32 5.83 -0.21
CA ALA A 143 -2.64 5.52 -0.75
C ALA A 143 -3.45 4.69 0.25
N VAL A 144 -4.62 5.22 0.63
CA VAL A 144 -5.64 4.51 1.42
C VAL A 144 -6.39 3.59 0.46
N GLU A 145 -6.49 2.31 0.80
CA GLU A 145 -7.21 1.33 -0.01
C GLU A 145 -8.64 1.11 0.51
N ASN A 146 -9.58 0.79 -0.39
CA ASN A 146 -10.85 0.19 0.01
C ASN A 146 -10.63 -1.22 0.55
N LEU A 147 -11.16 -1.47 1.74
CA LEU A 147 -10.86 -2.68 2.50
C LEU A 147 -12.14 -3.35 2.99
N PHE A 148 -12.02 -4.65 3.22
CA PHE A 148 -13.05 -5.49 3.79
C PHE A 148 -12.57 -6.18 5.08
N ALA A 149 -13.52 -6.80 5.78
CA ALA A 149 -13.30 -7.69 6.90
C ALA A 149 -14.20 -8.91 6.75
N LYS A 150 -13.87 -9.96 7.49
CA LYS A 150 -14.79 -11.05 7.76
C LYS A 150 -15.37 -10.85 9.15
N ASP A 151 -16.70 -10.72 9.23
CA ASP A 151 -17.41 -10.62 10.48
C ASP A 151 -17.17 -11.89 11.33
N PRO A 152 -16.75 -11.75 12.60
CA PRO A 152 -16.35 -12.90 13.40
C PRO A 152 -17.51 -13.82 13.77
N GLU A 153 -18.74 -13.31 13.82
CA GLU A 153 -19.93 -14.05 14.24
C GLU A 153 -20.62 -14.70 13.04
N THR A 154 -21.02 -13.90 12.07
CA THR A 154 -21.78 -14.30 10.88
C THR A 154 -20.91 -14.90 9.78
N LYS A 155 -19.59 -14.71 9.87
CA LYS A 155 -18.60 -15.09 8.84
C LYS A 155 -18.80 -14.42 7.48
N ARG A 156 -19.69 -13.42 7.40
CA ARG A 156 -19.95 -12.65 6.18
C ARG A 156 -18.84 -11.64 5.93
N ILE A 157 -18.66 -11.27 4.67
CA ILE A 157 -17.78 -10.16 4.33
C ILE A 157 -18.51 -8.84 4.64
N ILE A 158 -17.79 -7.92 5.25
CA ILE A 158 -18.25 -6.56 5.58
C ILE A 158 -17.22 -5.54 5.10
N GLY A 159 -17.67 -4.38 4.65
CA GLY A 159 -16.79 -3.27 4.33
C GLY A 159 -16.14 -2.66 5.58
N LYS A 160 -14.85 -2.34 5.51
CA LYS A 160 -14.18 -1.41 6.46
C LYS A 160 -14.12 -0.01 5.85
N ILE A 161 -13.68 0.04 4.60
CA ILE A 161 -13.77 1.18 3.70
C ILE A 161 -14.36 0.58 2.44
N GLY A 162 -15.63 0.17 2.53
CA GLY A 162 -16.25 -0.76 1.58
C GLY A 162 -17.02 -0.07 0.47
N SER A 163 -17.04 1.26 0.44
CA SER A 163 -17.76 2.06 -0.55
C SER A 163 -16.93 3.24 -1.03
N PRO A 164 -17.23 3.79 -2.21
CA PRO A 164 -16.59 5.02 -2.70
C PRO A 164 -16.80 6.20 -1.76
N GLU A 165 -17.98 6.32 -1.14
CA GLU A 165 -18.31 7.38 -0.20
C GLU A 165 -17.42 7.32 1.04
N GLU A 166 -17.18 6.12 1.59
CA GLU A 166 -16.29 5.93 2.72
C GLU A 166 -14.84 6.24 2.38
N LEU A 167 -14.35 5.80 1.21
CA LEU A 167 -12.99 6.08 0.75
C LEU A 167 -12.77 7.58 0.50
N ASN A 168 -13.72 8.25 -0.15
CA ASN A 168 -13.69 9.70 -0.32
C ASN A 168 -13.71 10.42 1.03
N ARG A 169 -14.58 9.99 1.95
CA ARG A 169 -14.77 10.65 3.25
C ARG A 169 -13.53 10.57 4.13
N ILE A 170 -12.89 9.40 4.23
CA ILE A 170 -11.68 9.26 5.06
C ILE A 170 -10.52 10.07 4.50
N VAL A 171 -10.30 10.05 3.17
CA VAL A 171 -9.24 10.86 2.53
C VAL A 171 -9.52 12.35 2.69
N ALA A 172 -10.77 12.78 2.53
CA ALA A 172 -11.17 14.18 2.74
C ALA A 172 -10.98 14.65 4.19
N LYS A 173 -11.21 13.79 5.20
CA LYS A 173 -10.96 14.13 6.62
C LYS A 173 -9.47 14.26 6.95
N ILE A 174 -8.62 13.55 6.21
CA ILE A 174 -7.16 13.65 6.37
C ILE A 174 -6.64 14.97 5.80
N ASP A 175 -7.25 15.45 4.71
CA ASP A 175 -7.03 16.78 4.12
C ASP A 175 -5.55 17.09 3.84
N SER A 176 -4.91 16.24 3.03
CA SER A 176 -3.51 16.40 2.64
C SER A 176 -3.27 15.88 1.22
N PRO A 177 -2.49 16.58 0.38
CA PRO A 177 -2.15 16.12 -0.97
C PRO A 177 -1.23 14.88 -0.98
N TRP A 178 -0.68 14.52 0.18
CA TRP A 178 0.18 13.36 0.36
C TRP A 178 -0.59 12.08 0.65
N ILE A 179 -1.88 12.18 0.96
CA ILE A 179 -2.74 11.03 1.22
C ILE A 179 -3.79 10.95 0.11
N VAL A 180 -3.79 9.82 -0.58
CA VAL A 180 -4.57 9.59 -1.80
C VAL A 180 -5.32 8.27 -1.69
N ALA A 181 -6.05 7.88 -2.73
CA ALA A 181 -6.83 6.65 -2.78
C ALA A 181 -6.19 5.61 -3.72
N CYS A 182 -6.19 4.36 -3.26
CA CYS A 182 -6.08 3.16 -4.08
C CYS A 182 -7.47 2.52 -4.19
N VAL A 183 -7.87 2.13 -5.39
CA VAL A 183 -9.03 1.26 -5.56
C VAL A 183 -8.55 -0.14 -5.89
N ASP A 184 -8.92 -1.09 -5.06
CA ASP A 184 -8.85 -2.51 -5.34
C ASP A 184 -10.23 -3.00 -5.82
N VAL A 185 -10.28 -3.49 -7.05
CA VAL A 185 -11.52 -3.94 -7.69
C VAL A 185 -12.02 -5.30 -7.15
N GLY A 186 -11.13 -6.16 -6.67
CA GLY A 186 -11.49 -7.41 -6.03
C GLY A 186 -12.16 -7.14 -4.67
N HIS A 187 -11.61 -6.21 -3.91
CA HIS A 187 -12.20 -5.73 -2.65
C HIS A 187 -13.57 -5.06 -2.88
N ALA A 188 -13.73 -4.30 -3.97
CA ALA A 188 -15.02 -3.70 -4.34
C ALA A 188 -16.09 -4.78 -4.55
N MET A 189 -15.76 -5.83 -5.30
CA MET A 189 -16.67 -6.97 -5.52
C MET A 189 -17.05 -7.67 -4.20
N LEU A 190 -16.08 -7.90 -3.31
CA LEU A 190 -16.31 -8.51 -2.00
C LEU A 190 -17.23 -7.69 -1.10
N THR A 191 -17.28 -6.38 -1.29
CA THR A 191 -18.13 -5.45 -0.54
C THR A 191 -19.44 -5.12 -1.25
N GLY A 192 -19.72 -5.79 -2.38
CA GLY A 192 -20.98 -5.69 -3.12
C GLY A 192 -21.06 -4.52 -4.09
N TYR A 193 -19.94 -3.89 -4.43
CA TYR A 193 -19.88 -2.81 -5.40
C TYR A 193 -19.31 -3.29 -6.74
N PRO A 194 -19.99 -3.06 -7.87
CA PRO A 194 -19.40 -3.25 -9.19
C PRO A 194 -18.13 -2.38 -9.33
N PRO A 195 -16.99 -2.93 -9.81
CA PRO A 195 -15.73 -2.22 -9.92
C PRO A 195 -15.82 -0.87 -10.64
N GLU A 196 -16.59 -0.82 -11.73
CA GLU A 196 -16.79 0.38 -12.53
C GLU A 196 -17.61 1.45 -11.80
N GLU A 197 -18.52 1.05 -10.91
CA GLU A 197 -19.25 1.98 -10.05
C GLU A 197 -18.35 2.47 -8.93
N PHE A 198 -17.53 1.59 -8.35
CA PHE A 198 -16.59 1.97 -7.30
C PHE A 198 -15.60 3.03 -7.81
N ILE A 199 -14.95 2.75 -8.94
CA ILE A 199 -13.98 3.65 -9.57
C ILE A 199 -14.63 5.00 -9.92
N ARG A 200 -15.85 5.01 -10.48
CA ARG A 200 -16.55 6.27 -10.83
C ARG A 200 -16.99 7.06 -9.61
N GLY A 201 -17.28 6.39 -8.49
CA GLY A 201 -17.67 7.02 -7.24
C GLY A 201 -16.51 7.69 -6.50
N VAL A 202 -15.26 7.25 -6.73
CA VAL A 202 -14.08 7.85 -6.10
C VAL A 202 -13.67 9.14 -6.83
N SER A 203 -13.36 10.17 -6.06
CA SER A 203 -12.98 11.48 -6.57
C SER A 203 -11.68 11.40 -7.40
N ALA A 204 -11.76 11.78 -8.68
CA ALA A 204 -10.64 11.67 -9.63
C ALA A 204 -9.32 12.36 -9.18
N PRO A 205 -9.33 13.51 -8.48
CA PRO A 205 -8.12 14.10 -7.93
C PRO A 205 -7.36 13.23 -6.94
N ILE A 206 -8.04 12.36 -6.18
CA ILE A 206 -7.42 11.50 -5.16
C ILE A 206 -7.14 10.08 -5.65
N LEU A 207 -7.78 9.59 -6.70
CA LEU A 207 -7.51 8.25 -7.22
C LEU A 207 -6.13 8.22 -7.91
N LYS A 208 -5.13 7.59 -7.27
CA LYS A 208 -3.73 7.54 -7.74
C LYS A 208 -3.13 6.14 -7.87
N ALA A 209 -3.81 5.13 -7.35
CA ALA A 209 -3.42 3.73 -7.45
C ALA A 209 -4.65 2.86 -7.77
N LEU A 210 -4.40 1.72 -8.41
CA LEU A 210 -5.42 0.75 -8.79
C LEU A 210 -4.83 -0.66 -8.66
N HIS A 211 -5.55 -1.55 -7.98
CA HIS A 211 -5.27 -2.98 -7.99
C HIS A 211 -6.36 -3.71 -8.78
N ILE A 212 -5.93 -4.68 -9.58
CA ILE A 212 -6.80 -5.50 -10.41
C ILE A 212 -6.55 -6.96 -10.08
N HIS A 213 -7.51 -7.59 -9.41
CA HIS A 213 -7.53 -9.02 -9.14
C HIS A 213 -8.97 -9.52 -8.97
N ASP A 214 -9.14 -10.84 -8.90
CA ASP A 214 -10.40 -11.55 -8.61
C ASP A 214 -10.16 -12.52 -7.44
#